data_AF-A0A8S9FHG8-F1
#
_entry.id   AF-A0A8S9FHG8-F1
#
_cell.length_a   1.000
_cell.length_b   1.000
_cell.length_c   1.000
_cell.angle_alpha   90.00
_cell.angle_beta   90.00
_cell.angle_gamma   90.00
#
_symmetry.space_group_name_H-M   'P 1'
#
loop_
_entity.id
_entity.type
_entity.pdbx_description
1 polymer ?
#
loop_
_entity_poly.entity_id
_entity_poly.type
_entity_poly.pdbx_seq_one_letter_code
_entity_poly.pdbx_strand_id
1 'polypeptide(L)'
;KQQQEADGDITYSWICKNPSCRANVPLDDSYCKWCSCCVCHAFDKTNDPTLWLVCESEKPNDVEFCGLSCHVECAFRKDIVWVNATGNLMKLDGYFCCYSCGKVSDILGCWKKQLVAAKDARRIDVLCYRIELSYRLLDGTSRFSELHEIVKDAKSKLEVEVGPIDGPSARNNLGIVSRLPVAMQVQELSSFAIRRAEYWSTSVARGLVPAACRFDFIDVAPRQVILRLIEHSSAEERGVKGYRLWCDKKGETPEDDQFDTDLSRGEAQRMRILFSDLEPCKEYIFRVVSYTRAGVLGHSIAGCFTKSVEIFQRSGGN
;
A
#
# COMPACT_ATOMS: atom_id res chain seq x y z
N LYS A 1 34.42 8.06 45.14
CA LYS A 1 35.30 7.90 43.96
C LYS A 1 35.21 6.43 43.56
N GLN A 2 34.61 6.01 42.45
CA GLN A 2 34.30 6.67 41.19
C GLN A 2 32.87 6.29 40.76
N GLN A 3 32.12 7.27 40.26
CA GLN A 3 30.95 7.04 39.41
C GLN A 3 31.46 6.49 38.08
N GLN A 4 31.00 5.32 37.68
CA GLN A 4 31.00 4.92 36.28
C GLN A 4 29.76 5.54 35.64
N GLU A 5 30.00 6.56 34.82
CA GLU A 5 29.02 7.12 33.91
C GLU A 5 28.55 6.00 32.98
N ALA A 6 27.25 5.71 33.01
CA ALA A 6 26.61 4.95 31.97
C ALA A 6 26.63 5.83 30.71
N ASP A 7 27.44 5.42 29.74
CA ASP A 7 27.45 5.96 28.37
C ASP A 7 26.10 5.61 27.74
N GLY A 8 25.10 6.45 28.03
CA GLY A 8 23.79 6.39 27.41
C GLY A 8 23.96 6.93 26.01
N ASP A 9 23.99 6.03 25.04
CA ASP A 9 23.85 6.33 23.62
C ASP A 9 22.67 7.29 23.44
N ILE A 10 22.96 8.59 23.31
CA ILE A 10 21.94 9.62 23.12
C ILE A 10 21.48 9.42 21.68
N THR A 11 20.53 8.50 21.48
CA THR A 11 19.77 8.43 20.25
C THR A 11 19.04 9.75 20.11
N TYR A 12 19.66 10.68 19.41
CA TYR A 12 19.09 11.97 19.11
C TYR A 12 17.71 11.74 18.46
N SER A 13 16.74 12.55 18.86
CA SER A 13 15.36 12.45 18.38
C SER A 13 14.78 13.84 18.12
N TRP A 14 13.75 13.91 17.28
CA TRP A 14 13.01 15.13 16.98
C TRP A 14 11.52 14.94 17.28
N ILE A 15 10.84 16.01 17.70
CA ILE A 15 9.41 15.95 18.05
C ILE A 15 8.57 16.09 16.77
N CYS A 16 7.63 15.17 16.58
CA CYS A 16 6.72 15.21 15.44
C CYS A 16 5.92 16.53 15.36
N LYS A 17 5.93 17.15 14.18
CA LYS A 17 5.23 18.42 13.91
C LYS A 17 3.71 18.31 13.85
N ASN A 18 3.16 17.09 13.75
CA ASN A 18 1.70 16.89 13.80
C ASN A 18 1.21 17.21 15.23
N PRO A 19 0.34 18.23 15.41
CA PRO A 19 -0.13 18.63 16.73
C PRO A 19 -0.81 17.51 17.53
N SER A 20 -1.45 16.56 16.85
CA SER A 20 -2.13 15.43 17.46
C SER A 20 -1.21 14.26 17.82
N CYS A 21 -0.02 14.18 17.22
CA CYS A 21 0.91 13.08 17.43
C CYS A 21 1.98 13.42 18.48
N ARG A 22 2.78 14.46 18.23
CA ARG A 22 3.90 14.90 19.10
C ARG A 22 4.86 13.80 19.58
N ALA A 23 4.92 12.66 18.88
CA ALA A 23 5.83 11.57 19.22
C ALA A 23 7.30 12.01 19.08
N ASN A 24 8.18 11.43 19.91
CA ASN A 24 9.62 11.52 19.72
C ASN A 24 10.02 10.56 18.59
N VAL A 25 10.57 11.10 17.52
CA VAL A 25 10.96 10.37 16.31
C VAL A 25 12.49 10.22 16.29
N PRO A 26 13.04 9.02 16.04
CA PRO A 26 14.49 8.84 15.89
C PRO A 26 15.08 9.75 14.81
N LEU A 27 16.32 10.24 14.98
CA LEU A 27 16.99 11.08 13.98
C LEU A 27 17.13 10.41 12.61
N ASP A 28 17.32 9.09 12.58
CA ASP A 28 17.46 8.32 11.34
C ASP A 28 16.17 8.29 10.51
N ASP A 29 15.02 8.54 11.16
CA ASP A 29 13.73 8.55 10.50
C ASP A 29 13.46 9.92 9.87
N SER A 30 13.42 9.92 8.53
CA SER A 30 13.10 11.11 7.73
C SER A 30 11.68 11.65 7.93
N TYR A 31 10.80 10.87 8.56
CA TYR A 31 9.41 11.26 8.86
C TYR A 31 8.83 10.48 10.05
N CYS A 32 7.73 10.97 10.62
CA CYS A 32 7.05 10.30 11.72
C CYS A 32 6.18 9.13 11.20
N LYS A 33 6.70 7.91 11.34
CA LYS A 33 6.04 6.65 10.94
C LYS A 33 4.68 6.38 11.59
N TRP A 34 4.40 7.02 12.72
CA TRP A 34 3.16 6.83 13.49
C TRP A 34 1.94 7.55 12.91
N CYS A 35 2.15 8.71 12.28
CA CYS A 35 1.04 9.56 11.83
C CYS A 35 1.17 10.06 10.39
N SER A 36 2.25 9.68 9.70
CA SER A 36 2.52 10.14 8.34
C SER A 36 2.46 8.98 7.36
N CYS A 37 1.97 9.27 6.17
CA CYS A 37 1.91 8.31 5.08
C CYS A 37 3.31 7.86 4.66
N CYS A 38 3.55 6.55 4.58
CA CYS A 38 4.84 5.99 4.16
C CYS A 38 5.20 6.20 2.68
N VAL A 39 4.31 6.87 1.92
CA VAL A 39 4.53 7.22 0.50
C VAL A 39 4.89 8.70 0.33
N CYS A 40 4.12 9.60 0.93
CA CYS A 40 4.32 11.05 0.76
C CYS A 40 4.91 11.75 2.00
N HIS A 41 5.09 11.01 3.10
CA HIS A 41 5.62 11.48 4.39
C HIS A 41 4.80 12.60 5.04
N ALA A 42 3.59 12.88 4.52
CA ALA A 42 2.66 13.84 5.09
C ALA A 42 1.66 13.16 6.03
N PHE A 43 1.29 13.84 7.10
CA PHE A 43 0.14 13.50 7.93
C PHE A 43 -1.13 14.13 7.34
N ASP A 44 -2.27 13.47 7.51
CA ASP A 44 -3.56 13.96 7.02
C ASP A 44 -4.13 15.01 7.98
N LYS A 45 -4.64 16.11 7.42
CA LYS A 45 -5.30 17.17 8.18
C LYS A 45 -6.76 16.85 8.46
N THR A 46 -7.37 15.96 7.67
CA THR A 46 -8.78 15.60 7.81
C THR A 46 -9.03 14.64 8.98
N ASN A 47 -7.97 14.00 9.49
CA ASN A 47 -8.03 12.99 10.55
C ASN A 47 -9.03 11.86 10.26
N ASP A 48 -9.24 11.52 8.99
CA ASP A 48 -10.17 10.47 8.60
C ASP A 48 -9.46 9.12 8.42
N PRO A 49 -9.54 8.19 9.39
CA PRO A 49 -8.80 6.93 9.35
C PRO A 49 -9.26 6.00 8.21
N THR A 50 -10.45 6.23 7.64
CA THR A 50 -10.95 5.38 6.55
C THR A 50 -10.26 5.69 5.22
N LEU A 51 -9.57 6.83 5.10
CA LEU A 51 -8.78 7.20 3.91
C LEU A 51 -7.35 6.65 3.92
N TRP A 52 -7.06 5.75 4.85
CA TRP A 52 -5.75 5.15 5.02
C TRP A 52 -5.81 3.63 4.83
N LEU A 53 -4.81 3.11 4.13
CA LEU A 53 -4.46 1.70 4.08
C LEU A 53 -3.41 1.46 5.16
N VAL A 54 -3.70 0.59 6.11
CA VAL A 54 -2.78 0.21 7.18
C VAL A 54 -2.26 -1.20 6.88
N CYS A 55 -0.94 -1.37 6.94
CA CYS A 55 -0.33 -2.69 6.92
C CYS A 55 -0.52 -3.33 8.30
N GLU A 56 -1.64 -4.02 8.47
CA GLU A 56 -2.09 -4.62 9.73
C GLU A 56 -2.18 -6.14 9.64
N SER A 57 -2.33 -6.77 10.81
CA SER A 57 -2.50 -8.21 10.94
C SER A 57 -3.87 -8.65 10.40
N GLU A 58 -3.92 -9.67 9.54
CA GLU A 58 -5.19 -10.21 9.04
C GLU A 58 -5.73 -11.34 9.93
N LYS A 59 -4.87 -11.91 10.78
CA LYS A 59 -5.20 -13.00 11.71
C LYS A 59 -4.58 -12.70 13.09
N PRO A 60 -5.18 -13.13 14.21
CA PRO A 60 -4.69 -12.81 15.55
C PRO A 60 -3.20 -13.14 15.82
N ASN A 61 -2.64 -14.11 15.09
CA ASN A 61 -1.24 -14.55 15.21
C ASN A 61 -0.36 -14.17 14.00
N ASP A 62 -0.86 -13.30 13.12
CA ASP A 62 -0.10 -12.85 11.96
C ASP A 62 0.92 -11.79 12.39
N VAL A 63 2.19 -12.18 12.45
CA VAL A 63 3.35 -11.34 12.75
C VAL A 63 3.93 -10.66 11.50
N GLU A 64 3.24 -10.76 10.37
CA GLU A 64 3.79 -10.51 9.04
C GLU A 64 3.32 -9.15 8.49
N PHE A 65 3.24 -8.11 9.34
CA PHE A 65 2.91 -6.71 8.96
C PHE A 65 3.89 -5.67 9.53
N CYS A 66 4.02 -4.50 8.88
CA CYS A 66 4.95 -3.45 9.30
C CYS A 66 4.30 -2.31 10.12
N GLY A 67 2.97 -2.28 10.21
CA GLY A 67 2.23 -1.26 10.96
C GLY A 67 2.17 0.12 10.30
N LEU A 68 2.92 0.32 9.21
CA LEU A 68 2.91 1.58 8.47
C LEU A 68 1.64 1.73 7.65
N SER A 69 1.24 2.97 7.45
CA SER A 69 0.04 3.32 6.71
C SER A 69 0.35 4.25 5.53
N CYS A 70 -0.50 4.20 4.51
CA CYS A 70 -0.49 5.16 3.42
C CYS A 70 -1.89 5.65 3.08
N HIS A 71 -2.00 6.86 2.53
CA HIS A 71 -3.28 7.33 2.01
C HIS A 71 -3.74 6.44 0.85
N VAL A 72 -5.04 6.17 0.75
CA VAL A 72 -5.61 5.44 -0.39
C VAL A 72 -5.24 6.14 -1.72
N GLU A 73 -5.30 7.47 -1.75
CA GLU A 73 -4.90 8.25 -2.95
C GLU A 73 -3.39 8.21 -3.23
N CYS A 74 -2.55 8.01 -2.22
CA CYS A 74 -1.13 7.75 -2.44
C CYS A 74 -0.92 6.38 -3.04
N ALA A 75 -1.70 5.39 -2.61
CA ALA A 75 -1.65 4.05 -3.15
C ALA A 75 -2.05 4.01 -4.64
N PHE A 76 -3.12 4.73 -5.01
CA PHE A 76 -3.48 4.89 -6.42
C PHE A 76 -2.38 5.57 -7.24
N ARG A 77 -1.81 6.69 -6.77
CA ARG A 77 -0.75 7.40 -7.50
C ARG A 77 0.54 6.59 -7.68
N LYS A 78 0.78 5.62 -6.82
CA LYS A 78 1.93 4.73 -6.90
C LYS A 78 1.64 3.44 -7.66
N ASP A 79 0.41 3.28 -8.16
CA ASP A 79 -0.07 2.07 -8.83
C ASP A 79 0.05 0.82 -7.96
N ILE A 80 0.10 0.96 -6.62
CA ILE A 80 0.23 -0.17 -5.69
C ILE A 80 -1.12 -0.80 -5.32
N VAL A 81 -2.20 -0.25 -5.87
CA VAL A 81 -3.56 -0.82 -5.89
C VAL A 81 -3.69 -1.54 -7.22
N TRP A 82 -3.41 -2.84 -7.23
CA TRP A 82 -3.30 -3.60 -8.47
C TRP A 82 -4.62 -4.25 -8.80
N VAL A 83 -5.26 -3.75 -9.86
CA VAL A 83 -6.49 -4.35 -10.38
C VAL A 83 -6.24 -5.12 -11.69
N ASN A 84 -5.19 -4.76 -12.44
CA ASN A 84 -4.69 -5.56 -13.55
C ASN A 84 -3.18 -5.66 -13.44
N ALA A 85 -2.68 -6.89 -13.38
CA ALA A 85 -1.26 -7.15 -13.34
C ALA A 85 -0.59 -6.73 -14.65
N THR A 86 0.48 -5.95 -14.52
CA THR A 86 1.47 -5.80 -15.59
C THR A 86 2.17 -7.16 -15.76
N GLY A 87 1.82 -7.89 -16.82
CA GLY A 87 2.47 -9.14 -17.21
C GLY A 87 1.65 -10.41 -16.96
N ASN A 88 1.92 -11.45 -17.77
CA ASN A 88 1.21 -12.74 -17.75
C ASN A 88 1.45 -13.57 -16.47
N LEU A 89 2.34 -13.13 -15.58
CA LEU A 89 2.76 -13.86 -14.38
C LEU A 89 2.15 -13.39 -13.07
N MET A 90 1.49 -12.23 -13.02
CA MET A 90 0.87 -11.73 -11.78
C MET A 90 -0.65 -11.85 -11.83
N LYS A 91 -1.25 -12.46 -10.80
CA LYS A 91 -2.71 -12.52 -10.60
C LYS A 91 -3.05 -11.93 -9.23
N LEU A 92 -2.72 -10.65 -9.04
CA LEU A 92 -3.05 -9.89 -7.83
C LEU A 92 -4.38 -9.14 -7.96
N ASP A 93 -5.36 -9.75 -8.62
CA ASP A 93 -6.68 -9.14 -8.82
C ASP A 93 -7.42 -8.99 -7.48
N GLY A 94 -7.69 -7.74 -7.09
CA GLY A 94 -8.39 -7.41 -5.86
C GLY A 94 -7.48 -7.33 -4.62
N TYR A 95 -6.19 -7.05 -4.81
CA TYR A 95 -5.22 -6.89 -3.72
C TYR A 95 -4.50 -5.54 -3.79
N PHE A 96 -3.95 -5.12 -2.65
CA PHE A 96 -2.98 -4.04 -2.60
C PHE A 96 -1.69 -4.53 -1.93
N CYS A 97 -0.56 -3.92 -2.29
CA CYS A 97 0.73 -4.17 -1.65
C CYS A 97 1.09 -3.01 -0.73
N CYS A 98 1.51 -3.30 0.50
CA CYS A 98 2.09 -2.30 1.38
C CYS A 98 3.35 -1.72 0.74
N TYR A 99 3.35 -0.42 0.43
CA TYR A 99 4.48 0.27 -0.19
C TYR A 99 5.81 0.02 0.53
N SER A 100 5.79 -0.05 1.86
CA SER A 100 7.01 -0.13 2.68
C SER A 100 7.59 -1.52 2.84
N CYS A 101 6.76 -2.57 2.91
CA CYS A 101 7.25 -3.92 3.24
C CYS A 101 6.78 -5.01 2.27
N GLY A 102 5.95 -4.65 1.29
CA GLY A 102 5.42 -5.52 0.26
C GLY A 102 4.43 -6.59 0.72
N LYS A 103 3.89 -6.47 1.95
CA LYS A 103 2.77 -7.30 2.39
C LYS A 103 1.59 -7.12 1.42
N VAL A 104 1.09 -8.23 0.90
CA VAL A 104 -0.13 -8.28 0.10
C VAL A 104 -1.34 -8.39 1.03
N SER A 105 -2.32 -7.52 0.84
CA SER A 105 -3.57 -7.51 1.61
C SER A 105 -4.79 -7.32 0.71
N ASP A 106 -5.93 -7.87 1.14
CA ASP A 106 -7.18 -7.80 0.38
C ASP A 106 -7.75 -6.37 0.39
N ILE A 107 -8.15 -5.88 -0.78
CA ILE A 107 -8.71 -4.52 -0.94
C ILE A 107 -10.11 -4.37 -0.34
N LEU A 108 -10.83 -5.48 -0.18
CA LEU A 108 -12.24 -5.49 0.18
C LEU A 108 -12.50 -4.86 1.56
N GLY A 109 -11.55 -5.01 2.49
CA GLY A 109 -11.62 -4.38 3.80
C GLY A 109 -11.62 -2.85 3.71
N CYS A 110 -10.73 -2.27 2.89
CA CYS A 110 -10.68 -0.83 2.64
C CYS A 110 -11.92 -0.36 1.88
N TRP A 111 -12.32 -1.10 0.84
CA TRP A 111 -13.49 -0.80 0.04
C TRP A 111 -14.77 -0.74 0.88
N LYS A 112 -14.96 -1.69 1.81
CA LYS A 112 -16.10 -1.70 2.73
C LYS A 112 -16.12 -0.46 3.64
N LYS A 113 -14.95 -0.02 4.13
CA LYS A 113 -14.83 1.22 4.94
C LYS A 113 -15.31 2.44 4.13
N GLN A 114 -15.02 2.51 2.83
CA GLN A 114 -15.50 3.59 1.96
C GLN A 114 -17.03 3.59 1.85
N LEU A 115 -17.64 2.43 1.66
CA LEU A 115 -19.10 2.33 1.54
C LEU A 115 -19.83 2.61 2.85
N VAL A 116 -19.25 2.24 4.01
CA VAL A 116 -19.80 2.64 5.31
C VAL A 116 -19.79 4.16 5.44
N ALA A 117 -18.67 4.80 5.10
CA ALA A 117 -18.58 6.26 5.10
C ALA A 117 -19.53 6.92 4.09
N ALA A 118 -19.74 6.32 2.92
CA ALA A 118 -20.71 6.79 1.91
C ALA A 118 -22.14 6.69 2.44
N LYS A 119 -22.51 5.54 3.00
CA LYS A 119 -23.84 5.28 3.57
C LYS A 119 -24.17 6.29 4.68
N ASP A 120 -23.21 6.61 5.54
CA ASP A 120 -23.41 7.53 6.66
C ASP A 120 -23.10 9.01 6.31
N ALA A 121 -22.76 9.31 5.05
CA ALA A 121 -22.42 10.65 4.61
C ALA A 121 -23.61 11.60 4.70
N ARG A 122 -23.37 12.79 5.27
CA ARG A 122 -24.35 13.88 5.35
C ARG A 122 -24.11 14.99 4.35
N ARG A 123 -22.87 15.13 3.88
CA ARG A 123 -22.47 16.12 2.87
C ARG A 123 -22.28 15.47 1.52
N ILE A 124 -22.68 16.19 0.46
CA ILE A 124 -22.66 15.68 -0.91
C ILE A 124 -21.23 15.41 -1.38
N ASP A 125 -20.29 16.32 -1.10
CA ASP A 125 -18.88 16.15 -1.43
C ASP A 125 -18.27 14.87 -0.82
N VAL A 126 -18.59 14.59 0.45
CA VAL A 126 -18.17 13.35 1.12
C VAL A 126 -18.80 12.14 0.44
N LEU A 127 -20.11 12.15 0.18
CA LEU A 127 -20.79 11.04 -0.50
C LEU A 127 -20.16 10.77 -1.88
N CYS A 128 -20.00 11.80 -2.70
CA CYS A 128 -19.42 11.70 -4.04
C CYS A 128 -18.01 11.12 -3.97
N TYR A 129 -17.18 11.65 -3.08
CA TYR A 129 -15.81 11.20 -2.94
C TYR A 129 -15.72 9.73 -2.51
N ARG A 130 -16.58 9.28 -1.58
CA ARG A 130 -16.58 7.88 -1.12
C ARG A 130 -17.06 6.91 -2.19
N ILE A 131 -18.10 7.26 -2.94
CA ILE A 131 -18.59 6.43 -4.05
C ILE A 131 -17.54 6.35 -5.15
N GLU A 132 -16.91 7.47 -5.51
CA GLU A 132 -15.84 7.49 -6.51
C GLU A 132 -14.63 6.65 -6.06
N LEU A 133 -14.24 6.74 -4.80
CA LEU A 133 -13.15 5.94 -4.25
C LEU A 133 -13.49 4.45 -4.24
N SER A 134 -14.72 4.08 -3.86
CA SER A 134 -15.22 2.71 -3.93
C SER A 134 -15.25 2.17 -5.35
N TYR A 135 -15.58 3.00 -6.34
CA TYR A 135 -15.56 2.64 -7.76
C TYR A 135 -14.13 2.31 -8.18
N ARG A 136 -13.20 3.27 -8.00
CA ARG A 136 -11.79 3.13 -8.40
C ARG A 136 -11.08 1.94 -7.75
N LEU A 137 -11.41 1.61 -6.50
CA LEU A 137 -10.80 0.47 -5.79
C LEU A 137 -11.08 -0.87 -6.48
N LEU A 138 -12.22 -1.02 -7.15
CA LEU A 138 -12.60 -2.26 -7.84
C LEU A 138 -12.54 -2.12 -9.37
N ASP A 139 -12.03 -1.02 -9.91
CA ASP A 139 -12.08 -0.79 -11.34
C ASP A 139 -11.10 -1.70 -12.11
N GLY A 140 -11.66 -2.60 -12.92
CA GLY A 140 -10.93 -3.61 -13.69
C GLY A 140 -10.88 -5.00 -13.05
N THR A 141 -11.43 -5.19 -11.84
CA THR A 141 -11.31 -6.45 -11.11
C THR A 141 -12.21 -7.52 -11.72
N SER A 142 -11.67 -8.71 -11.97
CA SER A 142 -12.49 -9.87 -12.35
C SER A 142 -13.09 -10.54 -11.11
N ARG A 143 -12.31 -10.60 -10.02
CA ARG A 143 -12.64 -11.24 -8.74
C ARG A 143 -13.83 -10.59 -8.04
N PHE A 144 -13.90 -9.26 -8.07
CA PHE A 144 -14.96 -8.50 -7.40
C PHE A 144 -15.91 -7.79 -8.38
N SER A 145 -16.00 -8.28 -9.62
CA SER A 145 -16.82 -7.71 -10.69
C SER A 145 -18.28 -7.49 -10.27
N GLU A 146 -18.90 -8.47 -9.61
CA GLU A 146 -20.28 -8.31 -9.09
C GLU A 146 -20.43 -7.18 -8.06
N LEU A 147 -19.44 -7.00 -7.19
CA LEU A 147 -19.45 -5.92 -6.19
C LEU A 147 -19.22 -4.56 -6.87
N HIS A 148 -18.36 -4.53 -7.89
CA HIS A 148 -18.08 -3.34 -8.66
C HIS A 148 -19.32 -2.83 -9.40
N GLU A 149 -20.12 -3.73 -9.99
CA GLU A 149 -21.35 -3.35 -10.70
C GLU A 149 -22.38 -2.67 -9.78
N ILE A 150 -22.47 -3.06 -8.51
CA ILE A 150 -23.35 -2.37 -7.53
C ILE A 150 -22.90 -0.92 -7.31
N VAL A 151 -21.59 -0.71 -7.19
CA VAL A 151 -21.03 0.64 -6.99
C VAL A 151 -21.12 1.48 -8.26
N LYS A 152 -21.02 0.85 -9.42
CA LYS A 152 -21.21 1.50 -10.72
C LYS A 152 -22.63 2.02 -10.90
N ASP A 153 -23.65 1.25 -10.48
CA ASP A 153 -25.04 1.73 -10.44
C ASP A 153 -25.19 2.91 -9.46
N ALA A 154 -24.61 2.81 -8.26
CA ALA A 154 -24.62 3.90 -7.28
C ALA A 154 -23.95 5.19 -7.82
N LYS A 155 -22.81 5.05 -8.50
CA LYS A 155 -22.10 6.14 -9.17
C LYS A 155 -22.96 6.78 -10.25
N SER A 156 -23.50 5.98 -11.17
CA SER A 156 -24.33 6.48 -12.28
C SER A 156 -25.54 7.27 -11.77
N LYS A 157 -26.26 6.74 -10.77
CA LYS A 157 -27.40 7.45 -10.15
C LYS A 157 -27.00 8.77 -9.52
N LEU A 158 -25.85 8.82 -8.86
CA LEU A 158 -25.36 10.04 -8.24
C LEU A 158 -24.97 11.08 -9.30
N GLU A 159 -24.29 10.65 -10.37
CA GLU A 159 -23.84 11.52 -11.46
C GLU A 159 -24.97 12.19 -12.23
N VAL A 160 -26.15 11.56 -12.30
CA VAL A 160 -27.35 12.18 -12.90
C VAL A 160 -27.74 13.47 -12.18
N GLU A 161 -27.57 13.55 -10.86
CA GLU A 161 -27.99 14.69 -10.04
C GLU A 161 -26.90 15.73 -9.84
N VAL A 162 -25.64 15.30 -9.70
CA VAL A 162 -24.53 16.19 -9.32
C VAL A 162 -23.51 16.43 -10.44
N GLY A 163 -23.72 15.79 -11.60
CA GLY A 163 -22.74 15.73 -12.69
C GLY A 163 -21.59 14.76 -12.36
N PRO A 164 -20.53 14.75 -13.19
CA PRO A 164 -19.38 13.86 -13.00
C PRO A 164 -18.78 14.00 -11.59
N ILE A 165 -18.75 12.89 -10.83
CA ILE A 165 -18.34 12.90 -9.42
C ILE A 165 -16.82 12.90 -9.22
N ASP A 166 -16.06 12.57 -10.25
CA ASP A 166 -14.61 12.69 -10.31
C ASP A 166 -14.14 14.14 -10.48
N GLY A 167 -15.05 15.03 -10.90
CA GLY A 167 -14.81 16.44 -11.18
C GLY A 167 -14.68 17.36 -9.94
N PRO A 168 -14.11 18.56 -10.11
CA PRO A 168 -13.95 19.53 -9.03
C PRO A 168 -15.27 20.11 -8.51
N SER A 169 -16.36 20.03 -9.28
CA SER A 169 -17.70 20.46 -8.87
C SER A 169 -18.24 19.61 -7.73
N ALA A 170 -18.16 18.28 -7.85
CA ALA A 170 -18.62 17.35 -6.83
C ALA A 170 -17.80 17.46 -5.54
N ARG A 171 -16.47 17.62 -5.64
CA ARG A 171 -15.56 17.76 -4.49
C ARG A 171 -15.77 19.01 -3.64
N ASN A 172 -16.40 20.04 -4.20
CA ASN A 172 -16.68 21.30 -3.52
C ASN A 172 -18.17 21.46 -3.17
N ASN A 173 -19.00 20.45 -3.43
CA ASN A 173 -20.43 20.52 -3.16
C ASN A 173 -20.72 20.28 -1.67
N LEU A 174 -20.78 21.37 -0.91
CA LEU A 174 -21.08 21.37 0.52
C LEU A 174 -22.57 21.15 0.84
N GLY A 175 -23.39 20.80 -0.16
CA GLY A 175 -24.81 20.53 0.02
C GLY A 175 -25.09 19.32 0.92
N ILE A 176 -26.34 19.16 1.30
CA ILE A 176 -26.79 18.13 2.23
C ILE A 176 -27.33 16.93 1.43
N VAL A 177 -26.86 15.73 1.76
CA VAL A 177 -27.23 14.47 1.07
C VAL A 177 -28.73 14.24 1.09
N SER A 178 -29.42 14.49 2.21
CA SER A 178 -30.87 14.27 2.32
C SER A 178 -31.73 15.11 1.36
N ARG A 179 -31.14 16.10 0.67
CA ARG A 179 -31.82 16.91 -0.35
C ARG A 179 -31.66 16.34 -1.76
N LEU A 180 -30.81 15.33 -1.97
CA LEU A 180 -30.67 14.67 -3.25
C LEU A 180 -31.80 13.65 -3.44
N PRO A 181 -32.57 13.69 -4.55
CA PRO A 181 -33.61 12.71 -4.83
C PRO A 181 -33.12 11.26 -4.82
N VAL A 182 -31.87 11.04 -5.25
CA VAL A 182 -31.24 9.72 -5.35
C VAL A 182 -30.55 9.25 -4.06
N ALA A 183 -30.49 10.07 -3.01
CA ALA A 183 -29.70 9.78 -1.80
C ALA A 183 -30.07 8.44 -1.16
N MET A 184 -31.37 8.19 -0.98
CA MET A 184 -31.85 6.94 -0.37
C MET A 184 -31.41 5.73 -1.20
N GLN A 185 -31.58 5.78 -2.53
CA GLN A 185 -31.19 4.70 -3.42
C GLN A 185 -29.67 4.44 -3.37
N VAL A 186 -28.84 5.49 -3.39
CA VAL A 186 -27.37 5.37 -3.32
C VAL A 186 -26.93 4.78 -1.97
N GLN A 187 -27.55 5.18 -0.86
CA GLN A 187 -27.27 4.64 0.47
C GLN A 187 -27.74 3.19 0.64
N GLU A 188 -28.87 2.82 0.01
CA GLU A 188 -29.37 1.44 -0.05
C GLU A 188 -28.45 0.53 -0.86
N LEU A 189 -27.97 1.01 -2.02
CA LEU A 189 -26.97 0.31 -2.82
C LEU A 189 -25.66 0.11 -2.04
N SER A 190 -25.20 1.14 -1.33
CA SER A 190 -24.04 1.04 -0.43
C SER A 190 -24.26 -0.01 0.66
N SER A 191 -25.44 -0.02 1.27
CA SER A 191 -25.81 -1.01 2.30
C SER A 191 -25.89 -2.44 1.73
N PHE A 192 -26.42 -2.59 0.52
CA PHE A 192 -26.48 -3.87 -0.19
C PHE A 192 -25.09 -4.40 -0.54
N ALA A 193 -24.22 -3.53 -1.08
CA ALA A 193 -22.82 -3.83 -1.39
C ALA A 193 -22.03 -4.27 -0.15
N ILE A 194 -22.21 -3.61 1.00
CA ILE A 194 -21.59 -3.99 2.28
C ILE A 194 -21.97 -5.42 2.69
N ARG A 195 -23.27 -5.74 2.67
CA ARG A 195 -23.76 -7.09 3.04
C ARG A 195 -23.24 -8.15 2.08
N ARG A 196 -23.23 -7.85 0.78
CA ARG A 196 -22.69 -8.74 -0.25
C ARG A 196 -21.21 -9.02 0.03
N ALA A 197 -20.40 -7.99 0.30
CA ALA A 197 -18.99 -8.16 0.62
C ALA A 197 -18.73 -9.01 1.88
N GLU A 198 -19.57 -8.89 2.91
CA GLU A 198 -19.46 -9.74 4.12
C GLU A 198 -19.72 -11.22 3.82
N TYR A 199 -20.66 -11.50 2.93
CA TYR A 199 -20.88 -12.85 2.41
C TYR A 199 -19.66 -13.34 1.61
N TRP A 200 -19.03 -12.49 0.80
CA TRP A 200 -17.81 -12.82 0.06
C TRP A 200 -16.64 -13.14 0.99
N SER A 201 -16.41 -12.33 2.02
CA SER A 201 -15.34 -12.54 3.00
C SER A 201 -15.50 -13.84 3.80
N THR A 202 -16.73 -14.29 4.05
CA THR A 202 -17.02 -15.53 4.79
C THR A 202 -17.02 -16.78 3.91
N SER A 203 -17.32 -16.65 2.62
CA SER A 203 -17.40 -17.77 1.67
C SER A 203 -16.10 -18.06 0.91
N VAL A 204 -15.24 -17.06 0.68
CA VAL A 204 -14.02 -17.18 -0.15
C VAL A 204 -12.76 -17.02 0.71
N ALA A 205 -12.50 -18.00 1.58
CA ALA A 205 -11.19 -18.15 2.25
C ALA A 205 -10.13 -18.81 1.34
N ARG A 206 -10.46 -19.12 0.08
CA ARG A 206 -9.69 -20.00 -0.81
C ARG A 206 -9.34 -19.25 -2.10
N GLY A 207 -8.15 -18.68 -2.16
CA GLY A 207 -7.67 -17.98 -3.36
C GLY A 207 -6.58 -16.94 -3.11
N LEU A 208 -6.22 -16.67 -1.85
CA LEU A 208 -5.14 -15.76 -1.49
C LEU A 208 -3.83 -16.26 -2.13
N VAL A 209 -3.32 -15.53 -3.12
CA VAL A 209 -1.91 -15.59 -3.49
C VAL A 209 -1.14 -15.10 -2.27
N PRO A 210 -0.40 -15.97 -1.57
CA PRO A 210 0.33 -15.53 -0.39
C PRO A 210 1.44 -14.57 -0.78
N ALA A 211 1.74 -13.64 0.13
CA ALA A 211 2.99 -12.89 0.05
C ALA A 211 4.18 -13.88 -0.02
N ALA A 212 5.12 -13.63 -0.93
CA ALA A 212 6.32 -14.43 -1.06
C ALA A 212 7.21 -14.30 0.18
N CYS A 213 7.46 -13.04 0.56
CA CYS A 213 8.25 -12.61 1.69
C CYS A 213 7.91 -11.14 2.01
N ARG A 214 8.52 -10.58 3.05
CA ARG A 214 8.55 -9.14 3.28
C ARG A 214 9.88 -8.54 2.89
N PHE A 215 9.86 -7.26 2.54
CA PHE A 215 11.04 -6.45 2.30
C PHE A 215 11.39 -5.64 3.55
N ASP A 216 12.68 -5.55 3.83
CA ASP A 216 13.26 -4.52 4.70
C ASP A 216 14.37 -3.79 3.95
N PHE A 217 14.13 -2.52 3.62
CA PHE A 217 15.12 -1.66 2.96
C PHE A 217 16.10 -1.16 4.02
N ILE A 218 17.27 -1.79 4.08
CA ILE A 218 18.32 -1.47 5.07
C ILE A 218 18.97 -0.13 4.74
N ASP A 219 19.33 0.05 3.47
CA ASP A 219 19.88 1.31 2.98
C ASP A 219 19.41 1.56 1.55
N VAL A 220 19.06 2.81 1.30
CA VAL A 220 18.68 3.33 -0.01
C VAL A 220 19.60 4.49 -0.27
N ALA A 221 20.63 4.25 -1.09
CA ALA A 221 21.62 5.23 -1.49
C ALA A 221 21.29 5.78 -2.90
N PRO A 222 22.05 6.75 -3.42
CA PRO A 222 21.78 7.30 -4.74
C PRO A 222 21.93 6.32 -5.89
N ARG A 223 22.82 5.32 -5.76
CA ARG A 223 23.12 4.36 -6.83
C ARG A 223 23.04 2.90 -6.42
N GLN A 224 22.60 2.64 -5.19
CA GLN A 224 22.49 1.28 -4.68
C GLN A 224 21.35 1.17 -3.68
N VAL A 225 20.78 -0.01 -3.60
CA VAL A 225 19.76 -0.37 -2.61
C VAL A 225 20.18 -1.69 -1.97
N ILE A 226 20.19 -1.70 -0.63
CA ILE A 226 20.41 -2.91 0.16
C ILE A 226 19.08 -3.31 0.76
N LEU A 227 18.57 -4.48 0.35
CA LEU A 227 17.33 -5.03 0.88
C LEU A 227 17.56 -6.33 1.62
N ARG A 228 16.79 -6.59 2.66
CA ARG A 228 16.73 -7.88 3.34
C ARG A 228 15.37 -8.49 3.10
N LEU A 229 15.36 -9.73 2.62
CA LEU A 229 14.13 -10.51 2.54
C LEU A 229 13.84 -11.12 3.90
N ILE A 230 12.60 -11.01 4.34
CA ILE A 230 12.10 -11.62 5.57
C ILE A 230 11.13 -12.72 5.16
N GLU A 231 11.56 -13.97 5.28
CA GLU A 231 10.75 -15.15 5.01
C GLU A 231 9.56 -15.25 5.99
N HIS A 232 8.39 -15.63 5.47
CA HIS A 232 7.19 -15.90 6.27
C HIS A 232 7.36 -17.17 7.09
N SER A 233 6.80 -17.22 8.30
CA SER A 233 6.93 -18.40 9.18
C SER A 233 6.33 -19.66 8.56
N SER A 234 5.30 -19.49 7.73
CA SER A 234 4.64 -20.57 7.00
C SER A 234 5.37 -21.05 5.72
N ALA A 235 6.52 -20.48 5.37
CA ALA A 235 7.24 -20.83 4.13
C ALA A 235 7.70 -22.30 4.11
N GLU A 236 8.11 -22.82 5.27
CA GLU A 236 8.52 -24.23 5.41
C GLU A 236 7.35 -25.19 5.21
N GLU A 237 6.23 -24.92 5.90
CA GLU A 237 4.99 -25.69 5.78
C GLU A 237 4.48 -25.71 4.34
N ARG A 238 4.67 -24.61 3.61
CA ARG A 238 4.30 -24.48 2.19
C ARG A 238 5.34 -25.03 1.22
N GLY A 239 6.46 -25.56 1.73
CA GLY A 239 7.50 -26.21 0.92
C GLY A 239 8.27 -25.27 -0.01
N VAL A 240 8.43 -23.99 0.36
CA VAL A 240 9.19 -22.99 -0.41
C VAL A 240 10.62 -23.48 -0.62
N LYS A 241 11.11 -23.37 -1.86
CA LYS A 241 12.47 -23.79 -2.27
C LYS A 241 13.41 -22.62 -2.46
N GLY A 242 12.88 -21.46 -2.84
CA GLY A 242 13.67 -20.27 -3.08
C GLY A 242 12.83 -19.10 -3.56
N TYR A 243 13.54 -18.05 -3.98
CA TYR A 243 13.01 -16.75 -4.33
C TYR A 243 13.68 -16.22 -5.59
N ARG A 244 12.87 -15.72 -6.52
CA ARG A 244 13.35 -14.96 -7.68
C ARG A 244 13.05 -13.49 -7.50
N LEU A 245 13.99 -12.64 -7.89
CA LEU A 245 13.91 -11.20 -7.71
C LEU A 245 14.08 -10.44 -9.02
N TRP A 246 13.38 -9.32 -9.10
CA TRP A 246 13.51 -8.32 -10.15
C TRP A 246 13.59 -6.93 -9.52
N CYS A 247 14.37 -6.04 -10.14
CA CYS A 247 14.48 -4.63 -9.83
C CYS A 247 14.23 -3.82 -11.09
N ASP A 248 12.99 -3.38 -11.24
CA ASP A 248 12.57 -2.63 -12.41
C ASP A 248 12.54 -1.13 -12.08
N LYS A 249 13.08 -0.29 -12.94
CA LYS A 249 12.88 1.16 -12.84
C LYS A 249 11.44 1.47 -13.22
N LYS A 250 10.76 2.32 -12.44
CA LYS A 250 9.34 2.63 -12.68
C LYS A 250 9.16 3.23 -14.09
N GLY A 251 8.32 2.59 -14.90
CA GLY A 251 8.02 2.97 -16.27
C GLY A 251 8.73 2.12 -17.33
N GLU A 252 9.67 1.25 -16.93
CA GLU A 252 10.22 0.22 -17.81
C GLU A 252 9.25 -0.97 -17.89
N THR A 253 9.25 -1.66 -19.02
CA THR A 253 8.37 -2.83 -19.21
C THR A 253 9.06 -4.01 -18.54
N PRO A 254 8.44 -4.69 -17.57
CA PRO A 254 9.08 -5.83 -16.92
C PRO A 254 9.35 -6.91 -17.96
N GLU A 255 10.61 -7.28 -18.15
CA GLU A 255 10.96 -8.47 -18.93
C GLU A 255 10.73 -9.70 -18.07
N ASP A 256 9.56 -10.30 -18.24
CA ASP A 256 9.02 -11.36 -17.37
C ASP A 256 9.89 -12.64 -17.33
N ASP A 257 10.75 -12.86 -18.33
CA ASP A 257 11.56 -14.07 -18.49
C ASP A 257 12.99 -13.96 -17.89
N GLN A 258 13.45 -12.75 -17.54
CA GLN A 258 14.80 -12.52 -17.02
C GLN A 258 14.74 -11.96 -15.59
N PHE A 259 15.08 -12.78 -14.61
CA PHE A 259 15.20 -12.36 -13.21
C PHE A 259 16.63 -11.89 -12.92
N ASP A 260 16.77 -10.89 -12.04
CA ASP A 260 18.07 -10.35 -11.65
C ASP A 260 18.78 -11.26 -10.65
N THR A 261 18.02 -11.98 -9.83
CA THR A 261 18.59 -12.85 -8.79
C THR A 261 17.69 -14.07 -8.54
N ASP A 262 18.28 -15.26 -8.42
CA ASP A 262 17.62 -16.48 -7.95
C ASP A 262 18.35 -16.97 -6.69
N LEU A 263 17.58 -17.20 -5.62
CA LEU A 263 18.10 -17.53 -4.30
C LEU A 263 17.44 -18.80 -3.79
N SER A 264 18.25 -19.76 -3.33
CA SER A 264 17.70 -20.87 -2.56
C SER A 264 17.21 -20.38 -1.19
N ARG A 265 16.29 -21.13 -0.58
CA ARG A 265 15.77 -20.82 0.76
C ARG A 265 16.87 -20.66 1.81
N GLY A 266 17.93 -21.47 1.74
CA GLY A 266 19.06 -21.42 2.67
C GLY A 266 19.89 -20.13 2.54
N GLU A 267 19.92 -19.53 1.36
CA GLU A 267 20.61 -18.25 1.09
C GLU A 267 19.72 -17.07 1.50
N ALA A 268 18.41 -17.14 1.24
CA ALA A 268 17.45 -16.09 1.54
C ALA A 268 17.34 -15.76 3.05
N GLN A 269 17.50 -16.74 3.94
CA GLN A 269 17.40 -16.54 5.40
C GLN A 269 18.51 -15.68 6.00
N ARG A 270 19.62 -15.46 5.28
CA ARG A 270 20.81 -14.74 5.77
C ARG A 270 21.14 -13.46 5.01
N MET A 271 20.53 -13.21 3.85
CA MET A 271 21.12 -12.29 2.89
C MET A 271 20.46 -10.91 2.83
N ARG A 272 21.35 -9.92 2.93
CA ARG A 272 21.17 -8.55 2.44
C ARG A 272 21.54 -8.59 0.96
N ILE A 273 20.60 -8.31 0.08
CA ILE A 273 20.77 -8.30 -1.36
C ILE A 273 21.12 -6.87 -1.75
N LEU A 274 22.21 -6.71 -2.50
CA LEU A 274 22.68 -5.43 -3.01
C LEU A 274 22.28 -5.32 -4.49
N PHE A 275 21.49 -4.30 -4.79
CA PHE A 275 21.28 -3.81 -6.15
C PHE A 275 22.18 -2.60 -6.35
N SER A 276 23.05 -2.63 -7.35
CA SER A 276 24.02 -1.58 -7.69
C SER A 276 23.67 -0.95 -9.05
N ASP A 277 24.43 0.07 -9.44
CA ASP A 277 24.30 0.77 -10.73
C ASP A 277 22.92 1.38 -11.01
N LEU A 278 22.18 1.69 -9.94
CA LEU A 278 20.90 2.37 -10.03
C LEU A 278 21.11 3.85 -10.37
N GLU A 279 20.19 4.42 -11.14
CA GLU A 279 20.10 5.87 -11.33
C GLU A 279 19.63 6.59 -10.05
N PRO A 280 20.26 7.72 -9.67
CA PRO A 280 19.80 8.61 -8.60
C PRO A 280 18.47 9.28 -8.90
N CYS A 281 17.73 9.60 -7.84
CA CYS A 281 16.42 10.26 -7.94
C CYS A 281 15.43 9.52 -8.84
N LYS A 282 15.47 8.18 -8.83
CA LYS A 282 14.55 7.33 -9.58
C LYS A 282 13.79 6.41 -8.64
N GLU A 283 12.57 6.12 -9.04
CA GLU A 283 11.74 5.14 -8.37
C GLU A 283 12.01 3.75 -8.96
N TYR A 284 12.25 2.79 -8.08
CA TYR A 284 12.44 1.38 -8.43
C TYR A 284 11.37 0.54 -7.75
N ILE A 285 10.95 -0.51 -8.45
CA ILE A 285 9.99 -1.52 -8.00
C ILE A 285 10.74 -2.84 -7.88
N PHE A 286 10.72 -3.41 -6.69
CA PHE A 286 11.31 -4.70 -6.38
C PHE A 286 10.20 -5.74 -6.34
N ARG A 287 10.31 -6.75 -7.19
CA ARG A 287 9.38 -7.89 -7.25
C ARG A 287 10.09 -9.13 -6.74
N VAL A 288 9.42 -9.89 -5.88
CA VAL A 288 9.88 -11.18 -5.39
C VAL A 288 8.80 -12.22 -5.64
N VAL A 289 9.22 -13.37 -6.16
CA VAL A 289 8.36 -14.54 -6.33
C VAL A 289 8.94 -15.72 -5.55
N SER A 290 8.14 -16.33 -4.68
CA SER A 290 8.50 -17.58 -4.04
C SER A 290 8.08 -18.76 -4.90
N TYR A 291 8.92 -19.79 -4.99
CA TYR A 291 8.61 -20.98 -5.78
C TYR A 291 8.76 -22.27 -4.96
N THR A 292 7.97 -23.26 -5.35
CA THR A 292 7.97 -24.62 -4.83
C THR A 292 8.26 -25.59 -5.98
N ARG A 293 8.28 -26.90 -5.70
CA ARG A 293 8.33 -27.92 -6.76
C ARG A 293 7.12 -27.89 -7.69
N ALA A 294 5.98 -27.41 -7.22
CA ALA A 294 4.74 -27.32 -8.00
C ALA A 294 4.67 -26.05 -8.86
N GLY A 295 5.67 -25.16 -8.77
CA GLY A 295 5.70 -23.88 -9.47
C GLY A 295 5.66 -22.70 -8.51
N VAL A 296 5.24 -21.55 -9.03
CA VAL A 296 5.15 -20.30 -8.28
C VAL A 296 4.09 -20.41 -7.18
N LEU A 297 4.46 -19.97 -5.96
CA LEU A 297 3.61 -20.03 -4.79
C LEU A 297 3.07 -18.64 -4.41
N GLY A 298 3.94 -17.63 -4.35
CA GLY A 298 3.59 -16.33 -3.79
C GLY A 298 4.34 -15.19 -4.45
N HIS A 299 3.80 -13.99 -4.26
CA HIS A 299 4.32 -12.76 -4.86
C HIS A 299 4.39 -11.66 -3.80
N SER A 300 5.47 -10.89 -3.81
CA SER A 300 5.61 -9.68 -3.01
C SER A 300 6.23 -8.58 -3.84
N ILE A 301 5.78 -7.34 -3.65
CA ILE A 301 6.32 -6.17 -4.34
C ILE A 301 6.52 -5.03 -3.36
N ALA A 302 7.65 -4.33 -3.43
CA ALA A 302 7.85 -3.09 -2.70
C ALA A 302 8.57 -2.06 -3.57
N GLY A 303 8.31 -0.77 -3.32
CA GLY A 303 8.92 0.32 -4.07
C GLY A 303 9.84 1.15 -3.19
N CYS A 304 10.91 1.71 -3.77
CA CYS A 304 11.71 2.71 -3.10
C CYS A 304 12.19 3.79 -4.09
N PHE A 305 12.62 4.93 -3.55
CA PHE A 305 13.17 6.04 -4.32
C PHE A 305 14.65 6.23 -3.97
N THR A 306 15.53 6.13 -4.96
CA THR A 306 16.98 6.35 -4.75
C THR A 306 17.25 7.80 -4.37
N LYS A 307 18.19 8.01 -3.45
CA LYS A 307 18.55 9.35 -2.97
C LYS A 307 19.19 10.20 -4.08
N SER A 308 19.27 11.51 -3.88
CA SER A 308 20.05 12.39 -4.75
C SER A 308 21.54 12.20 -4.51
N VAL A 309 22.36 12.41 -5.56
CA VAL A 309 23.81 12.57 -5.37
C VAL A 309 24.04 13.91 -4.67
N GLU A 310 24.65 13.89 -3.50
CA GLU A 310 25.08 15.12 -2.84
C GLU A 310 26.18 15.78 -3.70
N ILE A 311 25.84 16.91 -4.32
CA ILE A 311 26.84 17.75 -4.97
C ILE A 311 27.41 18.63 -3.87
N PHE A 312 28.49 18.20 -3.24
CA PHE A 312 29.30 19.12 -2.44
C PHE A 312 29.84 20.19 -3.40
N GLN A 313 29.21 21.38 -3.39
CA GLN A 313 29.89 22.56 -3.89
C GLN A 313 31.12 22.73 -3.02
N ARG A 314 32.28 22.36 -3.57
CA ARG A 314 33.56 22.85 -3.07
C ARG A 314 33.45 24.37 -3.15
N SER A 315 33.19 25.02 -2.02
CA SER A 315 33.47 26.43 -1.84
C SER A 315 34.98 26.61 -2.02
N GLY A 316 35.40 26.71 -3.28
CA GLY A 316 36.71 27.23 -3.64
C GLY A 316 36.80 28.65 -3.12
N GLY A 317 37.85 28.90 -2.33
CA GLY A 317 37.98 30.08 -1.50
C GLY A 317 37.99 31.42 -2.24
N ASN A 318 37.89 32.45 -1.42
CA ASN A 318 38.88 33.52 -1.32
C ASN A 318 39.08 33.84 0.16
#